data_AF-A0AAV6TNW3-F1
#
_entry.id   AF-A0AAV6TNW3-F1
#
_cell.length_a   1.000
_cell.length_b   1.000
_cell.length_c   1.000
_cell.angle_alpha   90.00
_cell.angle_beta   90.00
_cell.angle_gamma   90.00
#
_symmetry.space_group_name_H-M   'P 1'
#
loop_
_entity.id
_entity.type
_entity.pdbx_description
1 polymer ?
#
loop_
_entity_poly.entity_id
_entity_poly.type
_entity_poly.pdbx_seq_one_letter_code
_entity_poly.pdbx_strand_id
1 'polypeptide(L)'
;MILRWKYTEASIFISKVAKYIGLLILITCIMIEAITVADAFNTLPSNICGVAIALPLLGLSLGYVVAYSFRQDVPKRKAVAIACGIQNFPIALTIINNSFDGK
;
A
#
# COMPACT_ATOMS: atom_id res chain seq x y z
N MET A 1 12.90 7.26 12.77
CA MET A 1 13.79 8.42 12.50
C MET A 1 14.55 8.89 13.74
N ILE A 2 13.89 9.13 14.87
CA ILE A 2 14.54 9.59 16.12
C ILE A 2 15.66 8.65 16.61
N LEU A 3 15.42 7.34 16.54
CA LEU A 3 16.38 6.31 16.96
C LEU A 3 17.67 6.30 16.12
N ARG A 4 17.52 6.52 14.80
CA ARG A 4 18.64 6.65 13.85
C ARG A 4 19.44 7.94 14.05
N TRP A 5 18.78 9.00 14.53
CA TRP A 5 19.42 10.29 14.81
C TRP A 5 20.17 10.29 16.14
N LYS A 6 19.64 9.66 17.19
CA LYS A 6 20.24 9.67 18.53
C LYS A 6 21.23 8.53 18.78
N TYR A 7 21.02 7.36 18.17
CA TYR A 7 21.82 6.15 18.40
C TYR A 7 22.17 5.45 17.08
N THR A 8 23.11 6.03 16.33
CA THR A 8 23.49 5.60 14.97
C THR A 8 24.01 4.16 14.92
N GLU A 9 24.87 3.76 15.86
CA GLU A 9 25.46 2.41 15.92
C GLU A 9 24.40 1.32 16.19
N ALA A 10 23.53 1.54 17.18
CA ALA A 10 22.42 0.64 17.48
C ALA A 10 21.42 0.59 16.31
N SER A 11 21.21 1.71 15.61
CA SER A 11 20.33 1.76 14.45
C SER A 11 20.79 0.87 13.30
N ILE A 12 22.10 0.68 13.11
CA ILE A 12 22.64 -0.21 12.06
C ILE A 12 22.29 -1.66 12.39
N PHE A 13 22.51 -2.09 13.64
CA PHE A 13 22.16 -3.44 14.08
C PHE A 13 20.65 -3.70 14.00
N ILE A 14 19.85 -2.78 14.54
CA ILE A 14 18.38 -2.86 14.51
C ILE A 14 17.88 -2.91 13.06
N SER A 15 18.48 -2.14 12.14
CA SER A 15 18.07 -2.15 10.72
C SER A 15 18.34 -3.49 10.04
N LYS A 16 19.44 -4.19 10.38
CA LYS A 16 19.73 -5.53 9.84
C LYS A 16 18.69 -6.54 10.28
N VAL A 17 18.34 -6.54 11.58
CA VAL A 17 17.32 -7.44 12.13
C VAL A 17 15.93 -7.08 11.60
N ALA A 18 15.59 -5.79 11.61
CA ALA A 18 14.33 -5.27 11.10
C ALA A 18 14.12 -5.57 9.62
N LYS A 19 15.18 -5.73 8.81
CA LYS A 19 15.05 -6.17 7.41
C LYS A 19 14.41 -7.55 7.30
N TYR A 20 14.88 -8.51 8.07
CA TYR A 20 14.36 -9.89 8.04
C TYR A 20 12.98 -9.97 8.67
N ILE A 21 12.78 -9.32 9.81
CA ILE A 21 11.47 -9.25 10.47
C ILE A 21 10.47 -8.54 9.57
N GLY A 22 10.83 -7.42 8.97
CA GLY A 22 9.97 -6.67 8.06
C GLY A 22 9.60 -7.47 6.81
N LEU A 23 10.53 -8.25 6.26
CA LEU A 23 10.23 -9.16 5.15
C LEU A 23 9.22 -10.25 5.57
N LEU A 24 9.40 -10.86 6.75
CA LEU A 24 8.46 -11.85 7.27
C LEU A 24 7.07 -11.24 7.47
N ILE A 25 6.98 -10.08 8.11
CA ILE A 25 5.72 -9.35 8.31
C ILE A 25 5.07 -9.05 6.96
N LEU A 26 5.84 -8.58 5.98
CA LEU A 26 5.32 -8.26 4.65
C LEU A 26 4.73 -9.51 3.96
N ILE A 27 5.42 -10.65 4.01
CA ILE A 27 4.91 -11.91 3.47
C ILE A 27 3.61 -12.31 4.18
N THR A 28 3.58 -12.25 5.51
CA THR A 28 2.39 -12.56 6.30
C THR A 28 1.22 -11.64 5.94
N CYS A 29 1.46 -10.34 5.80
CA CYS A 29 0.42 -9.38 5.39
C CYS A 29 -0.12 -9.70 4.00
N ILE A 30 0.74 -9.99 3.02
CA ILE A 30 0.31 -10.36 1.66
C ILE A 30 -0.55 -11.64 1.69
N MET A 31 -0.17 -12.63 2.49
CA MET A 31 -0.94 -13.87 2.63
C MET A 31 -2.31 -13.62 3.25
N ILE A 32 -2.38 -12.81 4.32
CA ILE A 32 -3.65 -12.43 4.94
C ILE A 32 -4.51 -11.67 3.94
N GLU A 33 -3.94 -10.69 3.24
CA GLU A 33 -4.65 -9.88 2.25
C GLU A 33 -5.19 -10.73 1.10
N ALA A 34 -4.41 -11.70 0.59
CA ALA A 34 -4.87 -12.61 -0.45
C ALA A 34 -6.10 -13.43 -0.01
N ILE A 35 -6.12 -13.90 1.24
CA ILE A 35 -7.24 -14.64 1.81
C ILE A 35 -8.46 -13.72 2.01
N THR A 36 -8.26 -12.55 2.62
CA THR A 36 -9.34 -11.58 2.90
C THR A 36 -9.96 -11.05 1.62
N VAL A 37 -9.15 -10.77 0.60
CA VAL A 37 -9.63 -10.29 -0.71
C VAL A 37 -10.42 -11.38 -1.43
N ALA A 38 -9.95 -12.62 -1.41
CA ALA A 38 -10.69 -13.74 -2.02
C ALA A 38 -12.06 -13.94 -1.37
N ASP A 39 -12.14 -13.84 -0.05
CA ASP A 39 -13.41 -13.92 0.69
C ASP A 39 -14.32 -12.70 0.40
N ALA A 40 -13.73 -11.51 0.32
CA ALA A 40 -14.43 -10.27 -0.03
C ALA A 40 -15.05 -10.33 -1.43
N PHE A 41 -14.39 -10.94 -2.42
CA PHE A 41 -14.94 -11.09 -3.77
C PHE A 41 -16.18 -12.00 -3.84
N ASN A 42 -16.34 -12.93 -2.89
CA ASN A 42 -17.51 -13.80 -2.82
C ASN A 42 -18.67 -13.19 -2.03
N THR A 43 -18.39 -12.23 -1.15
CA THR A 43 -19.35 -11.67 -0.20
C THR A 43 -19.81 -10.25 -0.58
N LEU A 44 -19.00 -9.49 -1.30
CA LEU A 44 -19.32 -8.12 -1.69
C LEU A 44 -20.19 -8.07 -2.95
N PRO A 45 -21.12 -7.11 -3.04
CA PRO A 45 -21.84 -6.87 -4.28
C PRO A 45 -20.89 -6.45 -5.42
N SER A 46 -21.25 -6.87 -6.64
CA SER A 46 -20.38 -6.78 -7.83
C SER A 46 -19.94 -5.36 -8.20
N ASN A 47 -20.75 -4.35 -7.83
CA ASN A 47 -20.43 -2.94 -7.99
C ASN A 47 -19.17 -2.53 -7.18
N ILE A 48 -19.03 -3.01 -5.94
CA ILE A 48 -17.88 -2.71 -5.07
C ILE A 48 -16.62 -3.38 -5.63
N CYS A 49 -16.74 -4.62 -6.11
CA CYS A 49 -15.64 -5.32 -6.77
C CYS A 49 -15.15 -4.56 -8.01
N GLY A 50 -16.06 -4.02 -8.82
CA GLY A 50 -15.70 -3.18 -9.98
C GLY A 50 -14.92 -1.93 -9.57
N VAL A 51 -15.36 -1.24 -8.51
CA VAL A 51 -14.66 -0.05 -7.98
C VAL A 51 -13.29 -0.42 -7.42
N ALA A 52 -13.17 -1.54 -6.72
CA ALA A 52 -11.91 -2.02 -6.16
C ALA A 52 -10.82 -2.25 -7.23
N ILE A 53 -11.21 -2.67 -8.43
CA ILE A 53 -10.30 -2.84 -9.58
C ILE A 53 -10.07 -1.52 -10.32
N ALA A 54 -11.12 -0.73 -10.51
CA ALA A 54 -11.04 0.52 -11.26
C ALA A 54 -10.18 1.58 -10.54
N LEU A 55 -10.27 1.65 -9.21
CA LEU A 55 -9.61 2.71 -8.43
C LEU A 55 -8.07 2.67 -8.53
N PRO A 56 -7.38 1.52 -8.40
CA PRO A 56 -5.94 1.43 -8.65
C PRO A 56 -5.55 1.78 -10.10
N LEU A 57 -6.34 1.33 -11.09
CA LEU A 57 -6.07 1.62 -12.51
C LEU A 57 -6.20 3.12 -12.81
N LEU A 58 -7.20 3.77 -12.22
CA LEU A 58 -7.36 5.22 -12.29
C LEU A 58 -6.21 5.94 -11.58
N GLY A 59 -5.80 5.47 -10.40
CA GLY A 59 -4.65 6.04 -9.69
C GLY A 59 -3.33 5.94 -10.48
N LEU A 60 -3.07 4.78 -11.10
CA LEU A 60 -1.90 4.56 -11.96
C LEU A 60 -1.92 5.49 -13.18
N SER A 61 -3.05 5.56 -13.89
CA SER A 61 -3.18 6.37 -15.10
C SER A 61 -3.12 7.86 -14.80
N LEU A 62 -3.89 8.35 -13.82
CA LEU A 62 -3.88 9.76 -13.41
C LEU A 62 -2.52 10.17 -12.86
N GLY A 63 -1.90 9.35 -11.99
CA GLY A 63 -0.56 9.65 -11.47
C GLY A 63 0.48 9.76 -12.58
N TYR A 64 0.42 8.88 -13.60
CA TYR A 64 1.29 8.96 -14.76
C TYR A 64 1.04 10.24 -15.59
N VAL A 65 -0.23 10.55 -15.89
CA VAL A 65 -0.62 11.73 -16.70
C VAL A 65 -0.24 13.03 -16.00
N VAL A 66 -0.42 13.11 -14.69
CA VAL A 66 0.00 14.27 -13.89
C VAL A 66 1.51 14.43 -13.98
N ALA A 67 2.30 13.38 -13.71
CA ALA A 67 3.76 13.46 -13.80
C ALA A 67 4.26 13.74 -15.23
N TYR A 68 3.54 13.25 -16.25
CA TYR A 68 3.77 13.58 -17.65
C TYR A 68 3.56 15.08 -17.92
N SER A 69 2.49 15.66 -17.39
CA SER A 69 2.15 17.09 -17.55
C SER A 69 3.23 18.00 -16.94
N PHE A 70 3.86 17.55 -15.85
CA PHE A 70 5.03 18.21 -15.25
C PHE A 70 6.37 17.87 -15.93
N ARG A 71 6.33 17.27 -17.14
CA ARG A 71 7.50 16.94 -17.97
C ARG A 71 8.57 16.10 -17.24
N GLN A 72 8.16 15.27 -16.28
CA GLN A 72 9.10 14.41 -15.55
C GLN A 72 9.71 13.34 -16.46
N ASP A 73 10.86 12.77 -16.09
CA ASP A 73 11.43 11.64 -16.84
C ASP A 73 10.62 10.35 -16.66
N VAL A 74 10.71 9.42 -17.60
CA VAL A 74 9.95 8.15 -17.57
C VAL A 74 10.09 7.39 -16.24
N PRO A 75 11.28 7.27 -15.61
CA PRO A 75 11.41 6.60 -14.31
C PRO A 75 10.62 7.31 -13.21
N LYS A 76 10.63 8.65 -13.18
CA LYS A 76 9.90 9.47 -12.20
C LYS A 76 8.40 9.39 -12.43
N ARG A 77 7.93 9.41 -13.68
CA ARG A 77 6.50 9.23 -14.01
C ARG A 77 5.96 7.89 -13.51
N LYS A 78 6.72 6.81 -13.71
CA LYS A 78 6.34 5.47 -13.20
C LYS A 78 6.30 5.44 -11.67
N ALA A 79 7.27 6.08 -11.00
CA ALA A 79 7.28 6.16 -9.55
C ALA A 79 6.05 6.90 -9.00
N VAL A 80 5.68 8.03 -9.59
CA VAL A 80 4.47 8.80 -9.22
C VAL A 80 3.21 7.98 -9.47
N ALA A 81 3.10 7.34 -10.64
CA ALA A 81 1.99 6.46 -10.97
C ALA A 81 1.80 5.36 -9.91
N ILE A 82 2.87 4.65 -9.55
CA ILE A 82 2.85 3.60 -8.53
C ILE A 82 2.42 4.15 -7.17
N ALA A 83 2.96 5.29 -6.75
CA ALA A 83 2.60 5.91 -5.46
C ALA A 83 1.13 6.35 -5.40
N CYS A 84 0.52 6.72 -6.52
CA CYS A 84 -0.90 7.08 -6.60
C CYS A 84 -1.83 5.86 -6.71
N GLY A 85 -1.42 4.84 -7.47
CA GLY A 85 -2.26 3.68 -7.79
C GLY A 85 -2.17 2.53 -6.80
N ILE A 86 -0.99 2.28 -6.23
CA ILE A 86 -0.76 1.19 -5.27
C ILE A 86 -0.80 1.77 -3.86
N GLN A 87 -1.93 1.57 -3.19
CA GLN A 87 -2.19 2.11 -1.85
C GLN A 87 -2.05 1.05 -0.76
N ASN A 88 -1.90 1.48 0.49
CA ASN A 88 -1.92 0.58 1.65
C ASN A 88 -3.36 0.24 2.03
N PHE A 89 -3.96 -0.69 1.29
CA PHE A 89 -5.33 -1.16 1.50
C PHE A 89 -5.56 -1.73 2.92
N PRO A 90 -4.64 -2.52 3.53
CA PRO A 90 -4.83 -3.02 4.89
C PRO A 90 -5.05 -1.94 5.94
N ILE A 91 -4.33 -0.81 5.86
CA ILE A 91 -4.55 0.31 6.77
C ILE A 91 -5.92 0.94 6.54
N ALA A 92 -6.34 1.12 5.29
CA ALA A 92 -7.66 1.67 4.98
C ALA A 92 -8.78 0.78 5.56
N LEU A 93 -8.69 -0.54 5.37
CA LEU A 93 -9.65 -1.49 5.93
C LEU A 93 -9.64 -1.47 7.47
N THR A 94 -8.45 -1.36 8.08
CA THR A 94 -8.33 -1.22 9.54
C THR A 94 -9.03 0.04 10.03
N ILE A 95 -8.85 1.19 9.34
CA ILE A 95 -9.54 2.44 9.69
C ILE A 95 -11.05 2.26 9.54
N ILE A 96 -11.50 1.63 8.44
CA ILE A 96 -12.93 1.40 8.18
C ILE A 96 -13.54 0.58 9.32
N ASN A 97 -12.94 -0.56 9.64
CA ASN A 97 -13.45 -1.47 10.67
C ASN A 97 -13.43 -0.86 12.07
N ASN A 98 -12.42 -0.06 12.41
CA ASN A 98 -12.31 0.54 13.76
C ASN A 98 -13.10 1.85 13.92
N SER A 99 -13.35 2.57 12.83
CA SER A 99 -14.01 3.90 12.89
C SER A 99 -15.49 3.83 12.54
N PHE A 100 -15.88 2.85 11.72
CA PHE A 100 -17.24 2.69 11.20
C PHE A 100 -17.75 1.29 11.57
N ASP A 101 -17.64 0.95 12.86
CA ASP A 101 -18.17 -0.28 13.44
C ASP A 101 -19.64 -0.46 12.99
N GLY A 102 -19.92 -1.62 12.38
CA GLY A 102 -21.10 -1.87 11.55
C GLY A 102 -22.43 -1.68 12.28
N LYS A 103 -23.02 -0.49 12.13
CA LYS A 103 -24.46 -0.30 12.08
C LYS A 103 -24.88 -0.01 10.65
#